data_AF-A0A4V3WEQ1-F1
#
_entry.id   AF-A0A4V3WEQ1-F1
#
_cell.length_a   1.000
_cell.length_b   1.000
_cell.length_c   1.000
_cell.angle_alpha   90.00
_cell.angle_beta   90.00
_cell.angle_gamma   90.00
#
_symmetry.space_group_name_H-M   'P 1'
#
loop_
_entity.id
_entity.type
_entity.pdbx_description
1 polymer ?
#
loop_
_entity_poly.entity_id
_entity_poly.type
_entity_poly.pdbx_seq_one_letter_code
_entity_poly.pdbx_strand_id
1 'polypeptide(L)' 'MKNLADLNSQYETILHLNISDNEKDKKLAFLMDYMEKHFNIPTLRNVEWEKENKAVIALYRKYQ' A
#
# COMPACT_ATOMS: atom_id res chain seq x y z
N MET A 1 1.85 -10.39 -11.93
CA MET A 1 1.77 -10.03 -10.51
C MET A 1 2.61 -8.79 -10.29
N LYS A 2 2.11 -7.78 -9.56
CA LYS A 2 2.89 -6.58 -9.23
C LYS A 2 3.75 -6.90 -8.01
N ASN A 3 5.04 -6.61 -8.07
CA ASN A 3 5.92 -6.76 -6.91
C ASN A 3 5.91 -5.47 -6.05
N LEU A 4 6.61 -5.48 -4.92
CA LEU A 4 6.67 -4.33 -4.00
C LEU A 4 7.25 -3.06 -4.65
N ALA A 5 8.21 -3.19 -5.57
CA ALA A 5 8.78 -2.03 -6.27
C ALA A 5 7.76 -1.39 -7.21
N ASP A 6 6.97 -2.21 -7.93
CA ASP A 6 5.90 -1.73 -8.80
C ASP A 6 4.81 -0.99 -8.00
N LEU A 7 4.50 -1.47 -6.80
CA LEU A 7 3.52 -0.86 -5.90
C LEU A 7 4.04 0.46 -5.32
N ASN A 8 5.30 0.50 -4.88
CA ASN A 8 5.92 1.75 -4.43
C ASN A 8 6.02 2.77 -5.57
N SER A 9 6.32 2.35 -6.80
CA SER A 9 6.32 3.27 -7.96
C SER A 9 4.93 3.86 -8.24
N GLN A 10 3.87 3.06 -8.11
CA GLN A 10 2.50 3.55 -8.24
C GLN A 10 2.09 4.50 -7.12
N TYR A 11 2.49 4.22 -5.89
CA TYR A 11 2.31 5.15 -4.77
C TYR A 11 2.92 6.52 -5.08
N GLU A 12 4.20 6.55 -5.44
CA GLU A 12 4.90 7.80 -5.77
C GLU A 12 4.23 8.50 -6.96
N THR A 13 3.81 7.74 -7.98
CA THR A 13 3.08 8.30 -9.13
C THR A 13 1.80 9.00 -8.66
N ILE A 14 0.99 8.36 -7.82
CA ILE A 14 -0.28 8.92 -7.32
C ILE A 14 -0.04 10.22 -6.55
N LEU A 15 1.00 10.28 -5.71
CA LEU A 15 1.34 11.49 -4.96
C LEU A 15 1.67 12.69 -5.86
N HIS A 16 2.36 12.44 -6.98
CA HIS A 16 2.80 13.48 -7.91
C HIS A 16 1.78 13.81 -9.01
N LEU A 17 0.62 13.12 -9.06
CA LEU A 17 -0.44 13.46 -10.01
C LEU A 17 -1.01 14.85 -9.71
N ASN A 18 -1.26 15.62 -10.77
CA ASN A 18 -1.98 16.88 -10.71
C ASN A 18 -3.50 16.65 -10.69
N ILE A 19 -3.98 16.02 -9.63
CA ILE A 19 -5.39 15.72 -9.35
C ILE A 19 -5.74 16.18 -7.93
N SER A 20 -7.03 16.24 -7.61
CA SER A 20 -7.47 16.61 -6.26
C SER A 20 -7.03 15.58 -5.22
N ASP A 21 -6.84 16.02 -3.98
CA ASP A 21 -6.44 15.13 -2.88
C ASP A 21 -7.47 14.01 -2.65
N ASN A 22 -8.76 14.30 -2.77
CA ASN A 22 -9.82 13.28 -2.71
C ASN A 22 -9.66 12.18 -3.80
N GLU A 23 -9.19 12.54 -5.00
CA GLU A 23 -8.90 11.53 -6.02
C GLU A 23 -7.61 10.76 -5.74
N LYS A 24 -6.60 11.40 -5.12
CA LYS A 24 -5.41 10.69 -4.63
C LYS A 24 -5.81 9.67 -3.56
N ASP A 25 -6.59 10.09 -2.57
CA ASP A 25 -7.07 9.22 -1.48
C ASP A 25 -7.80 7.99 -2.02
N LYS A 26 -8.72 8.18 -2.99
CA LYS A 26 -9.39 7.05 -3.65
C LYS A 26 -8.39 6.09 -4.32
N LYS A 27 -7.41 6.62 -5.05
CA LYS A 27 -6.39 5.79 -5.72
C LYS A 27 -5.49 5.06 -4.71
N LEU A 28 -5.13 5.71 -3.61
CA LEU A 28 -4.35 5.10 -2.54
C LEU A 28 -5.16 4.00 -1.82
N ALA A 29 -6.45 4.22 -1.55
CA ALA A 29 -7.34 3.20 -1.00
C ALA A 29 -7.41 1.95 -1.89
N PHE A 30 -7.54 2.12 -3.21
CA PHE A 30 -7.49 0.99 -4.14
C PHE A 30 -6.14 0.23 -4.10
N LEU A 31 -5.03 0.94 -3.88
CA LEU A 31 -3.71 0.35 -3.78
C LEU A 31 -3.53 -0.41 -2.46
N MET A 32 -4.10 0.10 -1.36
CA MET A 32 -4.18 -0.59 -0.06
C MET A 32 -5.00 -1.88 -0.18
N ASP A 33 -6.22 -1.82 -0.73
CA ASP A 33 -7.08 -3.00 -0.95
C ASP A 33 -6.38 -4.09 -1.76
N TYR A 34 -5.59 -3.69 -2.77
CA TYR A 34 -4.79 -4.62 -3.56
C TYR A 34 -3.70 -5.27 -2.71
N MET A 35 -2.98 -4.49 -1.90
CA MET A 35 -1.91 -5.01 -1.04
C MET A 35 -2.43 -5.94 0.05
N GLU A 36 -3.57 -5.61 0.67
CA GLU A 36 -4.22 -6.46 1.67
C GLU A 36 -4.51 -7.85 1.12
N LYS A 37 -5.14 -7.92 -0.06
CA LYS A 37 -5.48 -9.18 -0.71
C LYS A 37 -4.24 -9.91 -1.24
N HIS A 38 -3.28 -9.18 -1.81
CA HIS A 38 -2.14 -9.81 -2.47
C HIS A 38 -1.10 -10.36 -1.49
N PHE A 39 -0.88 -9.66 -0.37
CA PHE A 39 0.08 -10.07 0.66
C PHE A 39 -0.58 -10.69 1.90
N ASN A 40 -1.89 -10.86 1.89
CA ASN A 40 -2.67 -11.34 3.05
C ASN A 40 -2.39 -10.50 4.31
N ILE A 41 -2.41 -9.17 4.17
CA ILE A 41 -2.17 -8.25 5.29
C ILE A 41 -3.34 -8.41 6.27
N PRO A 42 -3.08 -8.73 7.55
CA PRO A 42 -4.13 -8.84 8.54
C PRO A 42 -4.83 -7.50 8.77
N THR A 43 -6.17 -7.51 8.81
CA THR A 43 -6.98 -6.31 9.09
C THR A 43 -6.72 -5.74 10.49
N LEU A 44 -6.39 -6.61 11.45
CA LEU A 44 -5.94 -6.24 12.78
C LEU A 44 -4.43 -6.39 12.88
N ARG A 45 -3.79 -5.52 13.63
CA ARG A 45 -2.34 -5.56 13.84
C ARG A 45 -1.89 -6.94 14.32
N ASN A 46 -1.00 -7.58 13.57
CA ASN A 46 -0.39 -8.85 13.90
C ASN A 46 1.14 -8.72 13.89
N VAL A 47 1.73 -8.67 15.09
CA VAL A 47 3.17 -8.43 15.27
C VAL A 47 4.04 -9.56 14.70
N GLU A 48 3.57 -10.80 14.74
CA GLU A 48 4.30 -11.95 14.19
C GLU A 48 4.34 -11.87 12.67
N TRP A 49 3.21 -11.60 12.04
CA TRP A 49 3.12 -11.38 10.60
C TRP A 49 3.99 -10.19 10.15
N GLU A 50 3.98 -9.07 10.89
CA GLU A 50 4.81 -7.89 10.58
C GLU A 50 6.32 -8.19 10.63
N LYS A 51 6.76 -9.04 11.56
CA LYS A 51 8.17 -9.44 11.67
C LYS A 51 8.66 -10.20 10.44
N GLU A 52 7.79 -11.01 9.85
CA GLU A 52 8.08 -11.78 8.64
C GLU A 52 7.92 -10.95 7.36
N ASN A 53 7.03 -9.95 7.37
CA ASN A 53 6.63 -9.17 6.20
C ASN A 53 7.07 -7.70 6.27
N LYS A 54 8.27 -7.43 6.82
CA LYS A 54 8.77 -6.07 7.10
C LYS A 54 8.68 -5.11 5.92
N ALA A 55 9.05 -5.57 4.72
CA ALA A 55 9.02 -4.73 3.52
C ALA A 55 7.59 -4.39 3.07
N VAL A 56 6.67 -5.35 3.19
CA VAL A 56 5.25 -5.16 2.85
C VAL A 56 4.62 -4.14 3.81
N ILE A 57 4.78 -4.32 5.12
CA ILE A 57 4.18 -3.43 6.12
C ILE A 57 4.81 -2.02 6.07
N ALA A 58 6.11 -1.91 5.77
CA ALA A 58 6.77 -0.61 5.62
C ALA A 58 6.16 0.20 4.47
N LEU A 59 5.87 -0.45 3.33
CA LEU A 59 5.17 0.20 2.22
C LEU A 59 3.70 0.48 2.56
N TYR A 60 2.99 -0.49 3.13
CA TYR A 60 1.56 -0.36 3.46
C TYR A 60 1.29 0.81 4.42
N ARG A 61 2.19 1.07 5.37
CA ARG A 61 2.11 2.20 6.29
C ARG A 61 2.34 3.57 5.64
N LYS A 62 2.89 3.65 4.43
CA LYS A 62 3.03 4.93 3.71
C LYS A 62 1.67 5.46 3.22
N TYR A 63 0.66 4.61 3.11
CA TYR A 63 -0.67 4.98 2.66
C TYR A 63 -1.59 5.47 3.80
N GLN A 64 -1.15 5.35 5.06
CA GLN A 64 -1.86 5.80 6.26
C GLN A 64 -1.34 7.17 6.71
#